data_AF-A0A150URX7-F1
#
_entry.id   AF-A0A150URX7-F1
#
_cell.length_a   1.000
_cell.length_b   1.000
_cell.length_c   1.000
_cell.angle_alpha   90.00
_cell.angle_beta   90.00
_cell.angle_gamma   90.00
#
_symmetry.space_group_name_H-M   'P 1'
#
loop_
_entity.id
_entity.type
_entity.pdbx_description
1 polymer ?
#
loop_
_entity_poly.entity_id
_entity_poly.type
_entity_poly.pdbx_seq_one_letter_code
_entity_poly.pdbx_strand_id
1 'polypeptide(L)'
;MATQERPPEVKNVTEYPELGETKRPYVPARQLNTDYPLIDSDPHFKRVISYARPSDYVAGAVCSAFIPGGMILLERFSPTDIGRGQSGFPSIMRLSTTLGLLSGFYLFYSRSINRFYGFTENRREVEMDMREMTDKVKRGEPLYGVSTLSEYMQGAASRQSRYAGVFIHVMPWFNFVNHNHHGVDTAKYYQNAERELEAERTGKQ
;
A
#
# COMPACT_ATOMS: atom_id res chain seq x y z
N MET A 1 22.46 16.22 26.96
CA MET A 1 21.98 14.93 26.43
C MET A 1 20.97 14.39 27.44
N ALA A 2 19.69 14.68 27.22
CA ALA A 2 18.62 14.19 28.08
C ALA A 2 18.02 12.95 27.41
N THR A 3 18.25 11.80 28.01
CA THR A 3 17.66 10.51 27.63
C THR A 3 16.16 10.62 27.86
N GLN A 4 15.38 10.70 26.79
CA GLN A 4 13.92 10.71 26.87
C GLN A 4 13.46 9.30 27.27
N GLU A 5 13.19 9.12 28.57
CA GLU A 5 12.65 7.88 29.11
C GLU A 5 11.32 7.56 28.42
N ARG A 6 11.26 6.39 27.78
CA ARG A 6 10.04 5.86 27.17
C ARG A 6 8.98 5.68 28.26
N PRO A 7 7.70 6.01 28.01
CA PRO A 7 6.65 5.72 28.96
C PRO A 7 6.59 4.21 29.24
N PRO A 8 6.32 3.80 30.50
CA PRO A 8 6.32 2.39 30.87
C PRO A 8 5.25 1.64 30.06
N GLU A 9 5.68 0.54 29.46
CA GLU A 9 4.81 -0.42 28.78
C GLU A 9 3.71 -0.88 29.73
N VAL A 10 2.45 -0.84 29.27
CA VAL A 10 1.30 -1.26 30.08
C VAL A 10 1.41 -2.76 30.34
N LYS A 11 1.95 -3.13 31.50
CA LYS A 11 2.04 -4.51 31.95
C LYS A 11 0.63 -5.04 32.25
N ASN A 12 0.20 -6.07 31.51
CA ASN A 12 -0.96 -6.86 31.88
C ASN A 12 -0.69 -7.52 33.24
N VAL A 13 -1.53 -7.27 34.24
CA VAL A 13 -1.29 -7.66 35.65
C VAL A 13 -1.62 -9.14 35.91
N THR A 14 -1.60 -9.99 34.89
CA THR A 14 -1.89 -11.43 35.04
C THR A 14 -1.16 -12.25 33.98
N GLU A 15 0.16 -12.16 33.92
CA GLU A 15 1.00 -13.17 33.27
C GLU A 15 1.60 -14.07 34.36
N TYR A 16 1.42 -15.38 34.21
CA TYR A 16 1.98 -16.39 35.11
C TYR A 16 3.52 -16.26 35.12
N PRO A 17 4.20 -16.35 36.28
CA PRO A 17 5.65 -16.13 36.39
C PRO A 17 6.51 -17.06 35.54
N GLU A 18 5.96 -18.21 35.11
CA GLU A 18 6.60 -19.16 34.20
C GLU A 18 6.53 -18.80 32.71
N LEU A 19 5.70 -17.82 32.33
CA LEU A 19 5.66 -17.26 30.98
C LEU A 19 6.52 -15.99 30.98
N GLY A 20 7.85 -16.17 30.93
CA GLY A 20 8.78 -15.07 30.73
C GLY A 20 8.37 -14.19 29.54
N GLU A 21 8.73 -12.90 29.56
CA GLU A 21 8.43 -11.92 28.50
C GLU A 21 8.43 -12.61 27.13
N THR A 22 7.24 -12.83 26.55
CA THR A 22 7.15 -13.41 25.21
C THR A 22 7.48 -12.32 24.20
N LYS A 23 8.75 -11.87 24.20
CA LYS A 23 9.36 -11.18 23.06
C LYS A 23 9.43 -12.18 21.92
N ARG A 24 8.28 -12.41 21.29
CA ARG A 24 8.17 -13.29 20.13
C ARG A 24 9.11 -12.73 19.07
N PRO A 25 9.94 -13.59 18.44
CA PRO A 25 10.96 -13.12 17.51
C PRO A 25 10.31 -12.34 16.37
N TYR A 26 10.86 -11.16 16.08
CA TYR A 26 10.50 -10.40 14.90
C TYR A 26 10.79 -11.27 13.66
N VAL A 27 9.74 -11.58 12.89
CA VAL A 27 9.88 -12.30 11.63
C VAL A 27 10.10 -11.26 10.52
N PRO A 28 11.33 -11.11 10.01
CA PRO A 28 11.59 -10.15 8.96
C PRO A 28 10.78 -10.48 7.71
N ALA A 29 10.48 -9.43 6.92
CA ALA A 29 9.92 -9.65 5.59
C ALA A 29 10.87 -10.51 4.76
N ARG A 30 10.31 -11.42 3.96
CA ARG A 30 11.09 -12.07 2.91
C ARG A 30 11.55 -10.99 1.95
N GLN A 31 12.87 -10.77 1.87
CA GLN A 31 13.44 -9.94 0.82
C GLN A 31 13.21 -10.64 -0.52
N LEU A 32 12.56 -9.94 -1.45
CA LEU A 32 12.35 -10.44 -2.80
C LEU A 32 13.60 -10.10 -3.62
N ASN A 33 14.05 -11.06 -4.44
CA ASN A 33 15.11 -10.79 -5.41
C ASN A 33 14.45 -10.26 -6.68
N THR A 34 14.40 -8.93 -6.80
CA THR A 34 13.75 -8.21 -7.90
C THR A 34 14.75 -7.28 -8.57
N ASP A 35 14.52 -6.97 -9.85
CA ASP A 35 15.42 -6.11 -10.63
C ASP A 35 15.44 -4.65 -10.12
N TYR A 36 14.38 -4.25 -9.42
CA TYR A 36 14.23 -2.90 -8.84
C TYR A 36 14.20 -2.96 -7.31
N PRO A 37 14.63 -1.89 -6.61
CA PRO A 37 14.69 -1.88 -5.16
C PRO A 37 13.30 -1.93 -4.51
N LEU A 38 13.19 -2.64 -3.39
CA LEU A 38 11.99 -2.65 -2.57
C LEU A 38 11.79 -1.30 -1.86
N ILE A 39 10.61 -0.71 -2.03
CA ILE A 39 10.19 0.50 -1.30
C ILE A 39 9.43 0.09 -0.03
N ASP A 40 8.48 -0.84 -0.18
CA ASP A 40 7.60 -1.25 0.89
C ASP A 40 6.99 -2.64 0.57
N SER A 41 7.08 -3.59 1.51
CA SER A 41 6.48 -4.92 1.39
C SER A 41 4.99 -4.98 1.75
N ASP A 42 4.46 -3.93 2.37
CA ASP A 42 3.06 -3.82 2.77
C ASP A 42 2.59 -2.35 2.79
N PRO A 43 2.53 -1.68 1.62
CA PRO A 43 2.21 -0.26 1.56
C PRO A 43 0.78 0.01 1.98
N HIS A 44 0.60 1.03 2.83
CA HIS A 44 -0.72 1.48 3.25
C HIS A 44 -1.57 1.89 2.03
N PHE A 45 -2.87 1.58 2.04
CA PHE A 45 -3.82 1.80 0.94
C PHE A 45 -3.72 3.20 0.33
N LYS A 46 -3.67 4.22 1.20
CA LYS A 46 -3.53 5.63 0.79
C LYS A 46 -2.25 5.90 0.00
N ARG A 47 -1.12 5.28 0.35
CA ARG A 47 0.16 5.45 -0.35
C ARG A 47 0.11 4.85 -1.75
N VAL A 48 -0.52 3.68 -1.89
CA VAL A 48 -0.68 3.03 -3.20
C VAL A 48 -1.48 3.91 -4.16
N ILE A 49 -2.52 4.59 -3.66
CA ILE A 49 -3.32 5.52 -4.47
C ILE A 49 -2.53 6.79 -4.77
N SER A 50 -1.86 7.40 -3.79
CA SER A 50 -1.16 8.67 -4.00
C SER A 50 0.09 8.55 -4.88
N TYR A 51 0.75 7.40 -4.89
CA TYR A 51 1.92 7.11 -5.73
C TYR A 51 1.53 6.60 -7.12
N ALA A 52 0.23 6.42 -7.40
CA ALA A 52 -0.21 5.99 -8.71
C ALA A 52 0.14 7.03 -9.78
N ARG A 53 0.66 6.56 -10.91
CA ARG A 53 0.99 7.42 -12.05
C ARG A 53 -0.29 7.72 -12.83
N PRO A 54 -0.34 8.83 -13.59
CA PRO A 54 -1.46 9.10 -14.50
C PRO A 54 -1.76 7.93 -15.45
N SER A 55 -0.71 7.21 -15.89
CA SER A 55 -0.84 6.01 -16.72
C SER A 55 -1.66 4.90 -16.07
N ASP A 56 -1.67 4.77 -14.74
CA ASP A 56 -2.42 3.72 -14.06
C ASP A 56 -3.91 4.07 -14.00
N TYR A 57 -4.24 5.34 -13.82
CA TYR A 57 -5.62 5.83 -13.93
C TYR A 57 -6.17 5.61 -15.34
N VAL A 58 -5.36 5.91 -16.38
CA VAL A 58 -5.72 5.64 -17.76
C VAL A 58 -5.94 4.14 -17.98
N ALA A 59 -5.01 3.29 -17.54
CA ALA A 59 -5.14 1.84 -17.65
C ALA A 59 -6.40 1.31 -16.94
N GLY A 60 -6.66 1.79 -15.71
CA GLY A 60 -7.86 1.45 -14.95
C GLY A 60 -9.14 1.91 -15.63
N ALA A 61 -9.16 3.13 -16.20
CA ALA A 61 -10.32 3.65 -16.91
C ALA A 61 -10.62 2.85 -18.20
N VAL A 62 -9.58 2.53 -18.98
CA VAL A 62 -9.72 1.69 -20.18
C VAL A 62 -10.24 0.31 -19.81
N CYS A 63 -9.67 -0.31 -18.78
CA CYS A 63 -10.13 -1.61 -18.29
C CYS A 63 -11.57 -1.55 -17.78
N SER A 64 -11.96 -0.46 -17.10
CA SER A 64 -13.33 -0.28 -16.60
C SER A 64 -14.36 -0.21 -17.72
N ALA A 65 -14.01 0.41 -18.85
CA ALA A 65 -14.90 0.52 -20.01
C ALA A 65 -15.02 -0.80 -20.79
N PHE A 66 -14.11 -1.75 -20.59
CA PHE A 66 -14.02 -2.97 -21.41
C PHE A 66 -15.26 -3.85 -21.27
N ILE A 67 -15.74 -4.07 -20.05
CA ILE A 67 -16.94 -4.92 -19.78
C ILE A 67 -18.22 -4.28 -20.33
N PRO A 68 -18.63 -3.06 -19.92
CA PRO A 68 -19.85 -2.44 -20.47
C PRO A 68 -19.75 -2.16 -21.97
N GLY A 69 -18.58 -1.75 -22.47
CA GLY A 69 -18.34 -1.58 -23.91
C GLY A 69 -18.47 -2.90 -24.68
N GLY A 70 -17.93 -3.99 -24.11
CA GLY A 70 -18.09 -5.34 -24.62
C GLY A 70 -19.56 -5.76 -24.70
N MET A 71 -20.36 -5.49 -23.67
CA MET A 71 -21.80 -5.79 -23.71
C MET A 71 -22.55 -5.02 -24.81
N ILE A 72 -22.22 -3.75 -25.02
CA ILE A 72 -22.81 -2.95 -26.12
C ILE A 72 -22.40 -3.53 -27.48
N LEU A 73 -21.14 -3.95 -27.64
CA LEU A 73 -20.66 -4.56 -28.87
C LEU A 73 -21.31 -5.92 -29.12
N LEU A 74 -21.41 -6.78 -28.10
CA LEU A 74 -22.05 -8.09 -28.19
C LEU A 74 -23.53 -7.95 -28.58
N GLU A 75 -24.27 -7.02 -27.97
CA GLU A 75 -25.66 -6.73 -28.34
C GLU A 75 -25.79 -6.24 -29.79
N ARG A 76 -24.76 -5.56 -30.33
CA ARG A 76 -24.75 -5.14 -31.74
C ARG A 76 -24.53 -6.31 -32.70
N PHE A 77 -23.73 -7.30 -32.31
CA PHE A 77 -23.42 -8.46 -33.15
C PHE A 77 -24.46 -9.58 -33.04
N SER A 78 -25.01 -9.77 -31.84
CA SER A 78 -26.04 -10.77 -31.54
C SER A 78 -27.12 -10.14 -30.67
N PRO A 79 -28.10 -9.46 -31.29
CA PRO A 79 -29.18 -8.81 -30.56
C PRO A 79 -29.96 -9.81 -29.71
N THR A 80 -30.31 -9.42 -28.49
CA THR A 80 -31.14 -10.24 -27.60
C THR A 80 -32.63 -9.97 -27.76
N ASP A 81 -33.01 -9.04 -28.64
CA ASP A 81 -34.37 -8.54 -28.88
C ASP A 81 -35.10 -8.00 -27.63
N ILE A 82 -34.36 -7.80 -26.54
CA ILE A 82 -34.81 -7.07 -25.36
C ILE A 82 -34.73 -5.58 -25.71
N GLY A 83 -35.89 -4.91 -25.79
CA GLY A 83 -35.94 -3.49 -26.15
C GLY A 83 -35.05 -2.66 -25.23
N ARG A 84 -34.28 -1.71 -25.79
CA ARG A 84 -33.32 -0.87 -25.02
C ARG A 84 -33.93 -0.08 -23.86
N GLY A 85 -35.26 0.11 -23.84
CA GLY A 85 -36.03 0.74 -22.76
C GLY A 85 -36.75 -0.23 -21.82
N GLN A 86 -36.66 -1.55 -22.06
CA GLN A 86 -37.20 -2.57 -21.18
C GLN A 86 -36.24 -2.79 -20.00
N SER A 87 -36.77 -3.18 -18.84
CA SER A 87 -36.04 -3.22 -17.56
C SER A 87 -34.78 -4.11 -17.54
N GLY A 88 -34.63 -5.04 -18.48
CA GLY A 88 -33.50 -5.98 -18.56
C GLY A 88 -32.16 -5.35 -18.95
N PHE A 89 -32.11 -4.63 -20.08
CA PHE A 89 -30.84 -4.12 -20.61
C PHE A 89 -30.15 -3.08 -19.70
N PRO A 90 -30.86 -2.08 -19.13
CA PRO A 90 -30.25 -1.16 -18.17
C PRO A 90 -29.73 -1.85 -16.91
N SER A 91 -30.38 -2.92 -16.44
CA SER A 91 -29.92 -3.70 -15.28
C SER A 91 -28.59 -4.40 -15.56
N ILE A 92 -28.49 -5.07 -16.71
CA ILE A 92 -27.26 -5.70 -17.19
C ILE A 92 -26.14 -4.67 -17.33
N MET A 93 -26.43 -3.49 -17.88
CA MET A 93 -25.44 -2.43 -18.04
C MET A 93 -24.97 -1.87 -16.70
N ARG A 94 -25.83 -1.76 -15.68
CA ARG A 94 -25.42 -1.38 -14.32
C ARG A 94 -24.45 -2.39 -13.73
N LEU A 95 -24.81 -3.68 -13.76
CA LEU A 95 -23.94 -4.76 -13.27
C LEU A 95 -22.60 -4.79 -14.03
N SER A 96 -22.65 -4.72 -15.36
CA SER A 96 -21.48 -4.71 -16.24
C SER A 96 -20.56 -3.53 -15.94
N THR A 97 -21.13 -2.35 -15.70
CA THR A 97 -20.39 -1.16 -15.30
C THR A 97 -19.76 -1.33 -13.92
N THR A 98 -20.48 -1.88 -12.93
CA THR A 98 -19.94 -2.16 -11.60
C THR A 98 -18.76 -3.13 -11.67
N LEU A 99 -18.89 -4.23 -12.40
CA LEU A 99 -17.80 -5.19 -12.61
C LEU A 99 -16.62 -4.55 -13.36
N GLY A 100 -16.91 -3.69 -14.34
CA GLY A 100 -15.90 -2.90 -15.04
C GLY A 100 -15.11 -2.03 -14.08
N LEU A 101 -15.79 -1.21 -13.27
CA LEU A 101 -15.15 -0.33 -12.28
C LEU A 101 -14.29 -1.10 -11.28
N LEU A 102 -14.75 -2.26 -10.79
CA LEU A 102 -13.96 -3.13 -9.90
C LEU A 102 -12.71 -3.65 -10.60
N SER A 103 -12.85 -4.14 -11.83
CA SER A 103 -11.73 -4.67 -12.64
C SER A 103 -10.69 -3.58 -12.93
N GLY A 104 -11.16 -2.39 -13.30
CA GLY A 104 -10.30 -1.24 -13.55
C GLY A 104 -9.59 -0.76 -12.29
N PHE A 105 -10.29 -0.75 -11.15
CA PHE A 105 -9.66 -0.46 -9.87
C PHE A 105 -8.57 -1.48 -9.51
N TYR A 106 -8.81 -2.78 -9.72
CA TYR A 106 -7.79 -3.81 -9.48
C TYR A 106 -6.58 -3.66 -10.38
N LEU A 107 -6.76 -3.37 -11.68
CA LEU A 107 -5.63 -3.15 -12.57
C LEU A 107 -4.84 -1.91 -12.16
N PHE A 108 -5.53 -0.81 -11.86
CA PHE A 108 -4.92 0.41 -11.33
C PHE A 108 -4.09 0.13 -10.06
N TYR A 109 -4.70 -0.54 -9.08
CA TYR A 109 -4.07 -0.80 -7.79
C TYR A 109 -2.90 -1.77 -7.93
N SER A 110 -3.05 -2.84 -8.72
CA SER A 110 -2.01 -3.83 -9.01
C SER A 110 -0.78 -3.19 -9.65
N ARG A 111 -0.99 -2.32 -10.65
CA ARG A 111 0.12 -1.61 -11.30
C ARG A 111 0.88 -0.70 -10.33
N SER A 112 0.17 -0.03 -9.42
CA SER A 112 0.79 0.84 -8.43
C SER A 112 1.54 0.05 -7.36
N ILE A 113 0.91 -0.96 -6.76
CA ILE A 113 1.53 -1.74 -5.69
C ILE A 113 2.73 -2.57 -6.18
N ASN A 114 2.74 -3.02 -7.44
CA ASN A 114 3.88 -3.72 -8.02
C ASN A 114 5.16 -2.87 -8.10
N ARG A 115 5.04 -1.53 -8.15
CA ARG A 115 6.21 -0.64 -8.07
C ARG A 115 6.77 -0.56 -6.65
N PHE A 116 5.92 -0.62 -5.62
CA PHE A 116 6.40 -0.69 -4.24
C PHE A 116 7.19 -1.97 -3.98
N TYR A 117 6.74 -3.09 -4.54
CA TYR A 117 7.41 -4.38 -4.44
C TYR A 117 8.70 -4.50 -5.26
N GLY A 118 8.97 -3.56 -6.17
CA GLY A 118 10.12 -3.63 -7.07
C GLY A 118 9.93 -4.59 -8.25
N PHE A 119 8.69 -5.02 -8.55
CA PHE A 119 8.41 -5.87 -9.72
C PHE A 119 8.44 -5.11 -11.04
N THR A 120 8.31 -3.79 -11.00
CA THR A 120 8.41 -2.92 -12.17
C THR A 120 9.22 -1.68 -11.82
N GLU A 121 9.64 -0.94 -12.85
CA GLU A 121 10.42 0.29 -12.70
C GLU A 121 9.76 1.26 -11.72
N ASN A 122 10.52 1.70 -10.72
CA ASN A 122 10.02 2.46 -9.59
C ASN A 122 10.92 3.63 -9.16
N ARG A 123 11.80 4.13 -10.04
CA ARG A 123 12.77 5.20 -9.70
C ARG A 123 12.09 6.44 -9.15
N ARG A 124 11.01 6.89 -9.82
CA ARG A 124 10.22 8.03 -9.38
C ARG A 124 9.66 7.81 -7.98
N GLU A 125 9.11 6.63 -7.71
CA GLU A 125 8.51 6.28 -6.42
C GLU A 125 9.56 6.17 -5.32
N VAL A 126 10.75 5.66 -5.61
CA VAL A 126 11.89 5.65 -4.67
C VAL A 126 12.29 7.08 -4.31
N GLU A 127 12.42 7.98 -5.30
CA GLU A 127 12.77 9.37 -5.05
C GLU A 127 11.69 10.10 -4.24
N MET A 128 10.40 9.87 -4.53
CA MET A 128 9.29 10.42 -3.76
C MET A 128 9.25 9.89 -2.32
N ASP A 129 9.47 8.59 -2.13
CA ASP A 129 9.51 7.94 -0.81
C ASP A 129 10.67 8.47 0.03
N MET A 130 11.87 8.59 -0.55
CA MET A 130 13.02 9.17 0.15
C MET A 130 12.74 10.60 0.62
N ARG A 131 12.16 11.45 -0.24
CA ARG A 131 11.78 12.83 0.14
C ARG A 131 10.72 12.84 1.23
N GLU A 132 9.61 12.12 1.04
CA GLU A 132 8.50 12.08 2.01
C GLU A 132 8.97 11.61 3.39
N MET A 133 9.78 10.55 3.43
CA MET A 133 10.26 9.97 4.68
C MET A 133 11.35 10.83 5.34
N THR A 134 12.28 11.38 4.57
CA THR A 134 13.28 12.34 5.11
C THR A 134 12.59 13.57 5.68
N ASP A 135 11.59 14.13 5.00
CA ASP A 135 10.83 15.28 5.50
C ASP A 135 10.08 14.94 6.81
N LYS A 136 9.50 13.75 6.93
CA LYS A 136 8.89 13.29 8.20
C LYS A 136 9.93 13.19 9.32
N VAL A 137 11.12 12.65 9.03
CA VAL A 137 12.21 12.58 10.01
C VAL A 137 12.64 13.97 10.46
N LYS A 138 12.82 14.92 9.53
CA LYS A 138 13.15 16.32 9.85
C LYS A 138 12.09 16.98 10.74
N ARG A 139 10.81 16.64 10.56
CA ARG A 139 9.70 17.10 11.40
C ARG A 139 9.55 16.34 12.73
N GLY A 140 10.34 15.29 12.96
CA GLY A 140 10.19 14.42 14.14
C GLY A 140 8.91 13.58 14.14
N GLU A 141 8.30 13.39 12.97
CA GLU A 141 7.09 12.58 12.80
C GLU A 141 7.45 11.08 12.63
N PRO A 142 6.57 10.17 13.05
CA PRO A 142 6.75 8.74 12.78
C PRO A 142 6.66 8.46 11.27
N LEU A 143 7.62 7.69 10.73
CA LEU A 143 7.73 7.36 9.30
C LEU A 143 6.43 6.81 8.70
N TYR A 144 5.80 5.87 9.40
CA TYR A 144 4.62 5.14 8.95
C TYR A 144 3.34 5.52 9.72
N GLY A 145 3.35 6.68 10.39
CA GLY A 145 2.20 7.19 11.14
C GLY A 145 2.00 6.53 12.52
N VAL A 146 0.90 6.92 13.17
CA VAL A 146 0.50 6.39 14.48
C VAL A 146 -0.70 5.45 14.30
N SER A 147 -0.73 4.37 15.09
CA SER A 147 -1.80 3.39 15.09
C SER A 147 -2.49 3.36 16.45
N THR A 148 -3.80 3.13 16.45
CA THR A 148 -4.57 2.88 17.68
C THR A 148 -4.45 1.44 18.16
N LEU A 149 -3.88 0.56 17.34
CA LEU A 149 -3.68 -0.85 17.66
C LEU A 149 -2.42 -1.05 18.52
N SER A 150 -2.46 -2.06 19.39
CA SER A 150 -1.27 -2.51 20.11
C SER A 150 -0.20 -3.01 19.14
N GLU A 151 1.07 -2.99 19.55
CA GLU A 151 2.18 -3.49 18.72
C GLU A 151 1.96 -4.93 18.27
N TYR A 152 1.38 -5.77 19.14
CA TYR A 152 1.00 -7.14 18.79
C TYR A 152 -0.01 -7.19 17.64
N MET A 153 -1.07 -6.37 17.71
CA MET A 153 -2.10 -6.33 16.67
C MET A 153 -1.57 -5.74 15.37
N GLN A 154 -0.66 -4.76 15.43
CA GLN A 154 0.06 -4.26 14.26
C GLN A 154 0.91 -5.35 13.61
N GLY A 155 1.63 -6.14 14.42
CA GLY A 155 2.38 -7.30 13.95
C GLY A 155 1.49 -8.36 13.31
N ALA A 156 0.33 -8.66 13.91
CA ALA A 156 -0.65 -9.59 13.35
C ALA A 156 -1.24 -9.09 12.03
N ALA A 157 -1.62 -7.81 11.96
CA ALA A 157 -2.13 -7.18 10.75
C ALA A 157 -1.10 -7.24 9.61
N SER A 158 0.15 -6.83 9.87
CA SER A 158 1.21 -6.83 8.86
C SER A 158 1.48 -8.21 8.26
N ARG A 159 1.29 -9.30 9.02
CA ARG A 159 1.46 -10.67 8.50
C ARG A 159 0.32 -11.10 7.58
N GLN A 160 -0.86 -10.49 7.70
CA GLN A 160 -2.00 -10.78 6.84
C GLN A 160 -1.99 -9.94 5.56
N SER A 161 -1.53 -8.69 5.64
CA SER A 161 -1.52 -7.76 4.49
C SER A 161 -0.23 -7.77 3.67
N ARG A 162 0.91 -8.20 4.25
CA ARG A 162 2.18 -8.29 3.52
C ARG A 162 2.06 -9.11 2.25
N TYR A 163 2.51 -8.51 1.14
CA TYR A 163 2.41 -9.07 -0.22
C TYR A 163 1.00 -9.47 -0.69
N ALA A 164 -0.07 -9.09 0.01
CA ALA A 164 -1.43 -9.42 -0.40
C ALA A 164 -1.80 -8.84 -1.78
N GLY A 165 -1.12 -7.77 -2.20
CA GLY A 165 -1.26 -7.18 -3.54
C GLY A 165 -0.99 -8.14 -4.69
N VAL A 166 -0.15 -9.18 -4.48
CA VAL A 166 0.16 -10.19 -5.51
C VAL A 166 -1.06 -11.04 -5.86
N PHE A 167 -1.96 -11.26 -4.90
CA PHE A 167 -3.14 -12.12 -5.05
C PHE A 167 -4.47 -11.36 -4.99
N ILE A 168 -4.43 -10.05 -5.26
CA ILE A 168 -5.57 -9.15 -5.05
C ILE A 168 -6.77 -9.42 -5.96
N HIS A 169 -6.52 -10.07 -7.10
CA HIS A 169 -7.56 -10.46 -8.06
C HIS A 169 -8.43 -11.64 -7.56
N VAL A 170 -7.96 -12.41 -6.58
CA VAL A 170 -8.73 -13.49 -5.94
C VAL A 170 -9.34 -13.03 -4.63
N MET A 171 -8.55 -12.37 -3.79
CA MET A 171 -9.00 -11.87 -2.50
C MET A 171 -8.56 -10.41 -2.33
N PRO A 172 -9.48 -9.44 -2.37
CA PRO A 172 -9.14 -8.03 -2.20
C PRO A 172 -8.78 -7.76 -0.74
N TRP A 173 -7.48 -7.75 -0.46
CA TRP A 173 -6.96 -7.50 0.88
C TRP A 173 -5.97 -6.35 0.83
N PHE A 174 -6.17 -5.37 1.71
CA PHE A 174 -5.46 -4.09 1.71
C PHE A 174 -4.92 -3.76 3.09
N ASN A 175 -3.82 -3.02 3.15
CA ASN A 175 -3.31 -2.49 4.39
C ASN A 175 -3.99 -1.17 4.78
N PHE A 176 -4.71 -1.19 5.90
CA PHE A 176 -5.33 -0.03 6.54
C PHE A 176 -4.74 0.26 7.94
N VAL A 177 -3.66 -0.44 8.30
CA VAL A 177 -3.03 -0.35 9.61
C VAL A 177 -1.67 0.32 9.46
N ASN A 178 -1.46 1.41 10.18
CA ASN A 178 -0.13 1.97 10.35
C ASN A 178 0.68 1.01 11.24
N HIS A 179 1.78 0.47 10.74
CA HIS A 179 2.65 -0.44 11.48
C HIS A 179 4.11 -0.22 11.06
N ASN A 180 5.09 -0.70 11.81
CA ASN A 180 6.51 -0.49 11.47
C ASN A 180 7.13 -1.67 10.67
N HIS A 181 6.32 -2.55 10.11
CA HIS A 181 6.77 -3.81 9.48
C HIS A 181 6.81 -3.77 7.94
N HIS A 182 7.50 -2.78 7.38
CA HIS A 182 7.52 -2.53 5.93
C HIS A 182 8.62 -3.29 5.17
N GLY A 183 9.52 -4.00 5.85
CA GLY A 183 10.51 -4.88 5.22
C GLY A 183 11.68 -4.12 4.57
N VAL A 184 11.87 -2.85 4.91
CA VAL A 184 12.96 -2.01 4.44
C VAL A 184 13.77 -1.48 5.61
N ASP A 185 15.05 -1.21 5.38
CA ASP A 185 15.89 -0.51 6.35
C ASP A 185 15.48 0.98 6.41
N THR A 186 14.98 1.40 7.57
CA THR A 186 14.54 2.78 7.81
C THR A 186 15.71 3.71 8.14
N ALA A 187 16.88 3.18 8.51
CA ALA A 187 18.06 3.98 8.86
C ALA A 187 18.50 4.90 7.71
N LYS A 188 18.28 4.47 6.46
CA LYS A 188 18.58 5.26 5.25
C LYS A 188 17.89 6.63 5.25
N TYR A 189 16.69 6.75 5.82
CA TYR A 189 15.95 8.02 5.86
C TYR A 189 16.53 8.98 6.89
N TYR A 190 16.93 8.46 8.04
CA TYR A 190 17.59 9.23 9.10
C TYR A 190 18.96 9.74 8.65
N GLN A 191 19.77 8.87 8.06
CA GLN A 191 21.07 9.24 7.50
C GLN A 191 20.96 10.27 6.38
N ASN A 192 19.89 10.23 5.58
CA ASN A 192 19.65 11.23 4.55
C ASN A 192 19.20 12.57 5.18
N ALA A 193 18.31 12.53 6.18
CA ALA A 193 17.86 13.71 6.90
C ALA A 193 19.02 14.42 7.61
N GLU A 194 19.90 13.68 8.27
CA GLU A 194 21.12 14.21 8.91
C GLU A 194 22.02 14.92 7.89
N ARG A 195 22.29 14.27 6.75
CA ARG A 195 23.10 14.86 5.67
C ARG A 195 22.50 16.16 5.12
N GLU A 196 21.18 16.20 4.92
CA GLU A 196 20.52 17.41 4.42
C GLU A 196 20.49 18.53 5.47
N LEU A 197 20.24 18.22 6.74
CA LEU A 197 20.30 19.20 7.84
C LEU A 197 21.71 19.74 8.05
N GLU A 198 22.74 18.91 7.87
CA GLU A 198 24.14 19.35 7.90
C GLU A 198 24.49 20.25 6.71
N ALA A 199 23.99 19.95 5.51
CA ALA A 199 24.16 20.79 4.33
C ALA A 199 23.48 22.16 4.50
N GLU A 200 22.26 22.19 5.04
CA GLU A 200 21.52 23.40 5.39
C GLU A 200 22.28 24.23 6.44
N ARG A 201 22.83 23.59 7.48
CA ARG A 201 23.65 24.25 8.50
C ARG A 201 24.94 24.84 7.95
N THR A 202 25.56 24.20 6.97
CA THR A 202 26.84 24.61 6.39
C THR A 202 26.70 25.59 5.20
N GLY A 203 25.47 25.95 4.82
CA GLY A 203 25.18 26.97 3.82
C GLY A 203 25.57 26.62 2.39
N LYS A 204 25.83 25.34 2.10
CA LYS A 204 26.09 24.86 0.74
C LYS A 204 24.77 24.50 0.08
N GLN A 205 24.18 25.48 -0.61
CA GLN A 205 23.12 25.25 -1.60
C GLN A 205 23.69 24.68 -2.89
#